data_AF-A0A194QWL5-F1
#
_entry.id   AF-A0A194QWL5-F1
#
_cell.length_a   1.000
_cell.length_b   1.000
_cell.length_c   1.000
_cell.angle_alpha   90.00
_cell.angle_beta   90.00
_cell.angle_gamma   90.00
#
_symmetry.space_group_name_H-M   'P 1'
#
loop_
_entity.id
_entity.type
_entity.pdbx_description
1 polymer ?
#
loop_
_entity_poly.entity_id
_entity_poly.type
_entity_poly.pdbx_seq_one_letter_code
_entity_poly.pdbx_strand_id
1 'polypeptide(L)'
;MRDFVSEPKHMIFTEDLKNMVHMAEPTDLDLVLNMIKKFNNQNVEFRFGSFIFGPVVMRMFHFLDAPNEALKSFEDPENSGFYDQLVSYQILLDLLYNHEMFDEMYRVFEKVQEKQLNMTKFPKYPVILVLAACYKQNTPKSLEYATKIWTEMTSVGTVPVRRAATLFAALALNQGAPHIALESISMQKPHYVTIRNIKAIALAEMGRVDDALPILRAVMDVDLPEQNHKHTFFEETISKVRSCVEKTENKDVQKEFANIEKALRDRDLIDSQTLDSLVTSEINLTTKNPRKPQGMPQMPYSMRKNRQNTRENMV
;
A
#
# COMPACT_ATOMS: atom_id res chain seq x y z
N MET A 1 -19.22 15.36 32.11
CA MET A 1 -18.02 14.74 31.50
C MET A 1 -16.80 15.65 31.58
N ARG A 2 -16.83 16.89 31.08
CA ARG A 2 -15.68 17.82 31.17
C ARG A 2 -15.16 18.02 32.60
N ASP A 3 -16.05 18.25 33.55
CA ASP A 3 -15.69 18.41 34.98
C ASP A 3 -15.18 17.11 35.63
N PHE A 4 -15.65 15.96 35.15
CA PHE A 4 -15.22 14.65 35.64
C PHE A 4 -13.80 14.29 35.17
N VAL A 5 -13.40 14.76 33.99
CA VAL A 5 -12.06 14.53 33.45
C VAL A 5 -11.05 15.48 34.11
N SER A 6 -11.43 16.72 34.41
CA SER A 6 -10.55 17.71 35.05
C SER A 6 -10.25 17.42 36.52
N GLU A 7 -11.13 16.71 37.24
CA GLU A 7 -10.89 16.37 38.64
C GLU A 7 -9.93 15.17 38.81
N PRO A 8 -8.83 15.30 39.59
CA PRO A 8 -7.80 14.26 39.73
C PRO A 8 -8.27 13.00 40.49
N LYS A 9 -9.38 13.08 41.23
CA LYS A 9 -9.93 11.94 41.98
C LYS A 9 -10.73 10.96 41.11
N HIS A 10 -11.25 11.42 39.98
CA HIS A 10 -12.10 10.61 39.12
C HIS A 10 -11.27 9.76 38.16
N MET A 11 -11.61 8.49 38.01
CA MET A 11 -10.93 7.54 37.11
C MET A 11 -11.77 7.31 35.86
N ILE A 12 -11.13 6.93 34.75
CA ILE A 12 -11.83 6.64 33.48
C ILE A 12 -11.85 5.13 33.28
N PHE A 13 -13.02 4.52 33.20
CA PHE A 13 -13.10 3.08 32.95
C PHE A 13 -13.02 2.75 31.45
N THR A 14 -12.74 1.49 31.15
CA THR A 14 -12.69 0.98 29.77
C THR A 14 -14.00 1.28 29.02
N GLU A 15 -15.16 1.12 29.65
CA GLU A 15 -16.45 1.40 29.02
C GLU A 15 -16.67 2.90 28.79
N ASP A 16 -16.18 3.77 29.68
CA ASP A 16 -16.29 5.23 29.52
C ASP A 16 -15.54 5.70 28.27
N LEU A 17 -14.29 5.24 28.10
CA LEU A 17 -13.49 5.61 26.93
C LEU A 17 -14.05 4.99 25.64
N LYS A 18 -14.56 3.75 25.68
CA LYS A 18 -15.24 3.15 24.52
C LYS A 18 -16.44 3.96 24.07
N ASN A 19 -17.32 4.30 25.01
CA ASN A 19 -18.53 5.06 24.74
C ASN A 19 -18.19 6.45 24.21
N MET A 20 -17.20 7.11 24.83
CA MET A 20 -16.75 8.42 24.37
C MET A 20 -16.19 8.37 22.95
N VAL A 21 -15.33 7.40 22.63
CA VAL A 21 -14.75 7.24 21.28
C VAL A 21 -15.81 6.90 20.24
N HIS A 22 -16.88 6.20 20.63
CA HIS A 22 -17.98 5.86 19.72
C HIS A 22 -18.93 7.02 19.43
N MET A 23 -19.14 7.90 20.42
CA MET A 23 -20.08 9.03 20.33
C MET A 23 -19.39 10.38 20.05
N ALA A 24 -18.06 10.42 19.97
CA ALA A 24 -17.32 11.66 19.82
C ALA A 24 -17.73 12.41 18.54
N GLU A 25 -18.01 13.69 18.71
CA GLU A 25 -18.15 14.67 17.63
C GLU A 25 -16.89 15.53 17.55
N PRO A 26 -16.68 16.31 16.46
CA PRO A 26 -15.49 17.17 16.33
C PRO A 26 -15.30 18.14 17.50
N THR A 27 -16.39 18.60 18.15
CA THR A 27 -16.35 19.49 19.32
C THR A 27 -15.86 18.82 20.60
N ASP A 28 -15.80 17.48 20.63
CA ASP A 28 -15.42 16.70 21.79
C ASP A 28 -13.98 16.18 21.74
N LEU A 29 -13.23 16.47 20.67
CA LEU A 29 -11.86 15.98 20.49
C LEU A 29 -10.95 16.34 21.66
N ASP A 30 -11.02 17.57 22.19
CA ASP A 30 -10.25 17.97 23.36
C ASP A 30 -10.59 17.15 24.61
N LEU A 31 -11.87 16.83 24.81
CA LEU A 31 -12.32 15.97 25.90
C LEU A 31 -11.76 14.56 25.72
N VAL A 32 -11.85 14.00 24.51
CA VAL A 32 -11.31 12.66 24.20
C VAL A 32 -9.80 12.62 24.43
N LEU A 33 -9.04 13.62 23.99
CA LEU A 33 -7.60 13.71 24.20
C LEU A 33 -7.25 13.68 25.70
N ASN A 34 -7.95 14.47 26.50
CA ASN A 34 -7.76 14.48 27.96
C ASN A 34 -8.15 13.15 28.59
N MET A 35 -9.20 12.50 28.09
CA MET A 35 -9.60 11.17 28.55
C MET A 35 -8.56 10.10 28.23
N ILE A 36 -7.96 10.13 27.03
CA ILE A 36 -6.90 9.21 26.64
C ILE A 36 -5.68 9.34 27.56
N LYS A 37 -5.19 10.58 27.76
CA LYS A 37 -4.06 10.85 28.66
C LYS A 37 -4.29 10.31 30.05
N LYS A 38 -5.45 10.63 30.62
CA LYS A 38 -5.83 10.20 31.97
C LYS A 38 -6.00 8.68 32.06
N PHE A 39 -6.60 8.05 31.04
CA PHE A 39 -6.73 6.61 30.93
C PHE A 39 -5.38 5.88 30.80
N ASN A 40 -4.41 6.49 30.11
CA ASN A 40 -3.09 5.88 29.96
C ASN A 40 -2.23 6.02 31.23
N ASN A 41 -2.34 7.14 31.94
CA ASN A 41 -1.53 7.41 33.14
C ASN A 41 -2.10 6.80 34.43
N GLN A 42 -3.39 6.45 34.48
CA GLN A 42 -3.98 5.80 35.66
C GLN A 42 -3.51 4.33 35.81
N ASN A 43 -3.56 3.82 37.05
CA ASN A 43 -3.06 2.49 37.44
C ASN A 43 -3.61 1.36 36.54
N VAL A 44 -2.69 0.50 36.09
CA VAL A 44 -2.96 -0.61 35.14
C VAL A 44 -3.96 -1.63 35.70
N GLU A 45 -4.02 -1.81 37.01
CA GLU A 45 -4.95 -2.73 37.69
C GLU A 45 -6.44 -2.41 37.40
N PHE A 46 -6.76 -1.16 37.06
CA PHE A 46 -8.12 -0.73 36.76
C PHE A 46 -8.46 -0.79 35.26
N ARG A 47 -7.50 -1.19 34.41
CA ARG A 47 -7.75 -1.50 33.00
C ARG A 47 -8.41 -2.87 32.91
N PHE A 48 -9.73 -2.91 33.11
CA PHE A 48 -10.48 -4.15 32.97
C PHE A 48 -10.56 -4.55 31.49
N GLY A 49 -10.01 -5.72 31.17
CA GLY A 49 -10.08 -6.37 29.86
C GLY A 49 -8.85 -6.16 28.97
N SER A 50 -8.67 -7.06 28.01
CA SER A 50 -7.60 -7.03 27.00
C SER A 50 -7.92 -6.09 25.82
N PHE A 51 -8.72 -5.04 26.06
CA PHE A 51 -9.21 -4.18 24.99
C PHE A 51 -8.09 -3.26 24.47
N ILE A 52 -7.95 -3.19 23.14
CA ILE A 52 -6.90 -2.44 22.48
C ILE A 52 -7.51 -1.15 21.90
N PHE A 53 -7.19 -0.02 22.53
CA PHE A 53 -7.76 1.28 22.13
C PHE A 53 -7.08 1.93 20.93
N GLY A 54 -5.76 1.77 20.74
CA GLY A 54 -4.99 2.51 19.72
C GLY A 54 -5.65 2.52 18.33
N PRO A 55 -5.99 1.36 17.72
CA PRO A 55 -6.64 1.32 16.41
C PRO A 55 -8.08 1.83 16.41
N VAL A 56 -8.76 1.82 17.55
CA VAL A 56 -10.15 2.31 17.67
C VAL A 56 -10.14 3.84 17.71
N VAL A 57 -9.27 4.42 18.53
CA VAL A 57 -9.07 5.87 18.63
C VAL A 57 -8.57 6.44 17.31
N MET A 58 -7.61 5.78 16.65
CA MET A 58 -7.13 6.22 15.33
C MET A 58 -8.22 6.17 14.27
N ARG A 59 -9.13 5.18 14.31
CA ARG A 59 -10.30 5.16 13.43
C ARG A 59 -11.31 6.26 13.74
N MET A 60 -11.46 6.64 15.00
CA MET A 60 -12.30 7.78 15.37
C MET A 60 -11.72 9.08 14.79
N PHE A 61 -10.41 9.33 14.95
CA PHE A 61 -9.78 10.50 14.32
C PHE A 61 -9.90 10.48 12.79
N HIS A 62 -9.75 9.30 12.18
CA HIS A 62 -9.94 9.13 10.74
C HIS A 62 -11.38 9.43 10.31
N PHE A 63 -12.37 8.91 11.05
CA PHE A 63 -13.79 9.16 10.79
C PHE A 63 -14.19 10.62 10.98
N LEU A 64 -13.62 11.30 11.99
CA LEU A 64 -13.85 12.71 12.28
C LEU A 64 -12.98 13.66 11.43
N ASP A 65 -12.16 13.11 10.55
CA ASP A 65 -11.25 13.84 9.67
C ASP A 65 -10.32 14.82 10.42
N ALA A 66 -9.73 14.34 11.52
CA ALA A 66 -8.96 15.16 12.48
C ALA A 66 -7.47 14.77 12.51
N PRO A 67 -6.68 15.08 11.45
CA PRO A 67 -5.29 14.64 11.33
C PRO A 67 -4.35 15.31 12.34
N ASN A 68 -4.57 16.58 12.67
CA ASN A 68 -3.72 17.33 13.60
C ASN A 68 -3.87 16.82 15.03
N GLU A 69 -5.10 16.54 15.45
CA GLU A 69 -5.43 15.99 16.75
C GLU A 69 -4.92 14.56 16.90
N ALA A 70 -5.00 13.76 15.82
CA ALA A 70 -4.43 12.41 15.77
C ALA A 70 -2.92 12.44 15.99
N LEU A 71 -2.20 13.33 15.31
CA LEU A 71 -0.76 13.53 15.49
C LEU A 71 -0.44 14.02 16.90
N LYS A 72 -1.13 15.06 17.38
CA LYS A 72 -0.96 15.59 18.73
C LYS A 72 -1.12 14.49 19.78
N SER A 73 -2.13 13.62 19.62
CA SER A 73 -2.35 12.49 20.52
C SER A 73 -1.24 11.45 20.43
N PHE A 74 -0.80 11.12 19.22
CA PHE A 74 0.22 10.11 18.95
C PHE A 74 1.61 10.51 19.43
N GLU A 75 1.97 11.78 19.30
CA GLU A 75 3.27 12.31 19.70
C GLU A 75 3.36 12.65 21.18
N ASP A 76 2.24 12.62 21.90
CA ASP A 76 2.20 12.91 23.31
C ASP A 76 2.96 11.86 24.14
N PRO A 77 4.01 12.25 24.90
CA PRO A 77 4.74 11.33 25.75
C PRO A 77 3.87 10.63 26.80
N GLU A 78 2.78 11.26 27.25
CA GLU A 78 1.82 10.69 28.19
C GLU A 78 1.05 9.50 27.59
N ASN A 79 1.01 9.40 26.25
CA ASN A 79 0.36 8.32 25.52
C ASN A 79 1.32 7.22 25.08
N SER A 80 2.52 7.16 25.69
CA SER A 80 3.48 6.08 25.41
C SER A 80 2.85 4.70 25.64
N GLY A 81 3.11 3.77 24.71
CA GLY A 81 2.52 2.42 24.71
C GLY A 81 1.08 2.33 24.21
N PHE A 82 0.30 3.43 24.22
CA PHE A 82 -1.13 3.40 23.90
C PHE A 82 -1.39 3.00 22.44
N TYR A 83 -0.57 3.52 21.52
CA TYR A 83 -0.68 3.29 20.08
C TYR A 83 0.27 2.21 19.53
N ASP A 84 0.88 1.38 20.39
CA ASP A 84 1.90 0.39 20.01
C ASP A 84 1.31 -0.87 19.34
N GLN A 85 0.50 -0.65 18.32
CA GLN A 85 -0.06 -1.67 17.46
C GLN A 85 0.11 -1.22 16.01
N LEU A 86 0.67 -2.09 15.15
CA LEU A 86 0.96 -1.76 13.75
C LEU A 86 -0.23 -1.16 12.99
N VAL A 87 -1.45 -1.60 13.33
CA VAL A 87 -2.68 -1.10 12.74
C VAL A 87 -2.95 0.37 13.09
N SER A 88 -2.61 0.82 14.31
CA SER A 88 -2.73 2.23 14.73
C SER A 88 -1.90 3.14 13.82
N TYR A 89 -0.65 2.76 13.57
CA TYR A 89 0.24 3.50 12.65
C TYR A 89 -0.27 3.46 11.21
N GLN A 90 -0.79 2.32 10.75
CA GLN A 90 -1.37 2.23 9.42
C GLN A 90 -2.55 3.20 9.23
N ILE A 91 -3.47 3.28 10.21
CA ILE A 91 -4.62 4.17 10.13
C ILE A 91 -4.18 5.64 10.19
N LEU A 92 -3.22 5.97 11.06
CA LEU A 92 -2.68 7.32 11.15
C LEU A 92 -2.00 7.73 9.84
N LEU A 93 -1.12 6.89 9.28
CA LEU A 93 -0.44 7.17 8.02
C LEU A 93 -1.42 7.31 6.85
N ASP A 94 -2.52 6.55 6.83
CA ASP A 94 -3.58 6.67 5.83
C ASP A 94 -4.30 8.03 5.95
N LEU A 95 -4.67 8.44 7.17
CA LEU A 95 -5.26 9.76 7.44
C LEU A 95 -4.32 10.88 6.95
N LEU A 96 -3.05 10.83 7.32
CA LEU A 96 -2.06 11.83 6.91
C LEU A 96 -1.83 11.86 5.40
N TYR A 97 -1.85 10.69 4.75
CA TYR A 97 -1.73 10.60 3.29
C TYR A 97 -2.87 11.30 2.57
N ASN A 98 -4.11 11.13 3.06
CA ASN A 98 -5.30 11.76 2.50
C ASN A 98 -5.24 13.30 2.61
N HIS A 99 -4.59 13.81 3.65
CA HIS A 99 -4.36 15.26 3.88
C HIS A 99 -3.04 15.78 3.34
N GLU A 100 -2.27 14.97 2.60
CA GLU A 100 -0.97 15.35 2.02
C GLU A 100 0.08 15.80 3.06
N MET A 101 -0.07 15.35 4.31
CA MET A 101 0.83 15.63 5.43
C MET A 101 2.03 14.69 5.42
N PHE A 102 2.81 14.75 4.34
CA PHE A 102 3.84 13.77 4.04
C PHE A 102 5.07 13.85 4.96
N ASP A 103 5.46 15.05 5.40
CA ASP A 103 6.59 15.21 6.31
C ASP A 103 6.27 14.61 7.70
N GLU A 104 5.02 14.74 8.14
CA GLU A 104 4.48 14.07 9.31
C GLU A 104 4.46 12.54 9.13
N MET A 105 4.09 12.04 7.95
CA MET A 105 4.16 10.60 7.67
C MET A 105 5.58 10.04 7.83
N TYR A 106 6.60 10.76 7.37
CA TYR A 106 8.00 10.34 7.55
C TYR A 106 8.38 10.27 9.02
N ARG A 107 8.02 11.29 9.81
CA ARG A 107 8.24 11.30 11.28
C ARG A 107 7.52 10.15 11.99
N VAL A 108 6.27 9.87 11.62
CA VAL A 108 5.50 8.75 12.18
C VAL A 108 6.16 7.41 11.82
N PHE A 109 6.63 7.26 10.59
CA PHE A 109 7.29 6.04 10.14
C PHE A 109 8.64 5.80 10.82
N GLU A 110 9.46 6.84 11.03
CA GLU A 110 10.70 6.72 11.78
C GLU A 110 10.46 6.17 13.19
N LYS A 111 9.42 6.63 13.88
CA LYS A 111 9.01 6.07 15.19
C LYS A 111 8.61 4.60 15.12
N VAL A 112 7.97 4.15 14.03
CA VAL A 112 7.69 2.72 13.80
C VAL A 112 8.98 1.92 13.70
N GLN A 113 9.96 2.45 12.96
CA GLN A 113 11.25 1.79 12.74
C GLN A 113 12.07 1.71 14.04
N GLU A 114 12.04 2.76 14.86
CA GLU A 114 12.72 2.79 16.17
C GLU A 114 12.12 1.80 17.16
N LYS A 115 10.79 1.74 17.25
CA LYS A 115 10.09 0.84 18.18
C LYS A 115 10.15 -0.63 17.78
N GLN A 116 10.37 -0.94 16.51
CA GLN A 116 10.42 -2.31 15.97
C GLN A 116 9.30 -3.21 16.48
N LEU A 117 8.06 -2.71 16.41
CA LEU A 117 6.88 -3.43 16.89
C LEU A 117 6.78 -4.80 16.22
N ASN A 118 6.52 -5.85 17.02
CA ASN A 118 6.51 -7.25 16.56
C ASN A 118 7.83 -7.71 15.91
N MET A 119 8.97 -7.18 16.36
CA MET A 119 10.31 -7.52 15.85
C MET A 119 10.48 -7.24 14.35
N THR A 120 9.71 -6.29 13.79
CA THR A 120 9.86 -5.87 12.40
C THR A 120 10.15 -4.38 12.31
N LYS A 121 11.29 -4.05 11.68
CA LYS A 121 11.65 -2.66 11.36
C LYS A 121 10.85 -2.11 10.18
N PHE A 122 10.37 -2.97 9.28
CA PHE A 122 9.69 -2.57 8.04
C PHE A 122 8.32 -3.24 7.90
N PRO A 123 7.31 -2.78 8.65
CA PRO A 123 5.98 -3.34 8.53
C PRO A 123 5.37 -3.09 7.15
N LYS A 124 4.74 -4.11 6.59
CA LYS A 124 4.23 -4.13 5.21
C LYS A 124 3.41 -2.90 4.80
N TYR A 125 2.37 -2.54 5.56
CA TYR A 125 1.44 -1.47 5.15
C TYR A 125 1.99 -0.05 5.37
N PRO A 126 2.62 0.26 6.52
CA PRO A 126 3.35 1.52 6.70
C PRO A 126 4.36 1.81 5.58
N VAL A 127 5.15 0.81 5.18
CA VAL A 127 6.08 0.93 4.05
C VAL A 127 5.37 1.34 2.75
N ILE A 128 4.25 0.69 2.42
CA ILE A 128 3.50 0.99 1.20
C ILE A 128 3.01 2.44 1.22
N LEU A 129 2.46 2.90 2.35
CA LEU A 129 1.92 4.26 2.50
C LEU A 129 3.02 5.31 2.38
N VAL A 130 4.19 5.08 2.98
CA VAL A 130 5.33 5.99 2.90
C VAL A 130 5.89 6.05 1.48
N LEU A 131 6.04 4.91 0.79
CA LEU A 131 6.46 4.92 -0.62
C LEU A 131 5.39 5.54 -1.53
N ALA A 132 4.10 5.43 -1.19
CA ALA A 132 3.03 6.14 -1.88
C ALA A 132 3.11 7.64 -1.68
N ALA A 133 3.45 8.11 -0.47
CA ALA A 133 3.74 9.52 -0.19
C ALA A 133 4.90 10.02 -1.04
N CYS A 134 6.02 9.28 -1.08
CA CYS A 134 7.17 9.65 -1.92
C CYS A 134 6.79 9.71 -3.41
N TYR A 135 6.03 8.73 -3.90
CA TYR A 135 5.55 8.71 -5.27
C TYR A 135 4.67 9.91 -5.59
N LYS A 136 3.73 10.27 -4.70
CA LYS A 136 2.82 11.40 -4.87
C LYS A 136 3.56 12.76 -4.81
N GLN A 137 4.57 12.89 -3.94
CA GLN A 137 5.44 14.08 -3.90
C GLN A 137 6.25 14.25 -5.20
N ASN A 138 6.77 13.16 -5.75
CA ASN A 138 7.57 13.13 -6.97
C ASN A 138 8.68 14.21 -7.01
N THR A 139 9.45 14.33 -5.93
CA THR A 139 10.60 15.24 -5.82
C THR A 139 11.92 14.48 -5.70
N PRO A 140 13.08 15.10 -6.01
CA PRO A 140 14.39 14.46 -5.79
C PRO A 140 14.62 14.04 -4.34
N LYS A 141 14.14 14.84 -3.37
CA LYS A 141 14.20 14.51 -1.93
C LYS A 141 13.39 13.26 -1.60
N SER A 142 12.20 13.12 -2.19
CA SER A 142 11.35 11.95 -1.99
C SER A 142 11.99 10.68 -2.57
N LEU A 143 12.72 10.78 -3.68
CA LEU A 143 13.48 9.66 -4.25
C LEU A 143 14.65 9.26 -3.35
N GLU A 144 15.41 10.23 -2.83
CA GLU A 144 16.51 9.98 -1.91
C GLU A 144 16.03 9.24 -0.66
N TYR A 145 14.94 9.73 -0.05
CA TYR A 145 14.33 9.09 1.13
C TYR A 145 13.81 7.67 0.81
N ALA A 146 13.09 7.50 -0.31
CA ALA A 146 12.61 6.20 -0.73
C ALA A 146 13.75 5.20 -1.00
N THR A 147 14.85 5.67 -1.60
CA THR A 147 16.04 4.86 -1.89
C THR A 147 16.73 4.43 -0.59
N LYS A 148 16.83 5.32 0.40
CA LYS A 148 17.34 5.00 1.74
C LYS A 148 16.52 3.88 2.39
N ILE A 149 15.19 4.03 2.46
CA ILE A 149 14.29 3.01 3.01
C ILE A 149 14.44 1.68 2.25
N TRP A 150 14.47 1.73 0.92
CA TRP A 150 14.58 0.54 0.08
C TRP A 150 15.89 -0.22 0.32
N THR A 151 17.00 0.51 0.46
CA THR A 151 18.33 -0.06 0.70
C THR A 151 18.42 -0.68 2.09
N GLU A 152 17.93 0.01 3.12
CA GLU A 152 17.87 -0.53 4.48
C GLU A 152 16.95 -1.75 4.60
N MET A 153 15.84 -1.78 3.86
CA MET A 153 14.94 -2.92 3.83
C MET A 153 15.59 -4.14 3.21
N THR A 154 16.28 -3.93 2.09
CA THR A 154 16.96 -4.97 1.33
C THR A 154 18.16 -5.52 2.10
N SER A 155 18.90 -4.67 2.82
CA SER A 155 20.05 -5.10 3.64
C SER A 155 19.66 -5.97 4.83
N VAL A 156 18.46 -5.74 5.40
CA VAL A 156 17.87 -6.60 6.45
C VAL A 156 17.26 -7.88 5.86
N GLY A 157 17.25 -8.04 4.53
CA GLY A 157 16.69 -9.21 3.85
C GLY A 157 15.16 -9.22 3.79
N THR A 158 14.50 -8.08 4.04
CA THR A 158 13.04 -7.97 3.91
C THR A 158 12.68 -7.83 2.45
N VAL A 159 11.84 -8.73 1.94
CA VAL A 159 11.39 -8.69 0.54
C VAL A 159 10.22 -7.69 0.41
N PRO A 160 10.35 -6.62 -0.39
CA PRO A 160 9.27 -5.66 -0.57
C PRO A 160 8.09 -6.30 -1.29
N VAL A 161 6.89 -5.93 -0.87
CA VAL A 161 5.66 -6.35 -1.54
C VAL A 161 5.54 -5.69 -2.90
N ARG A 162 4.88 -6.36 -3.85
CA ARG A 162 4.69 -5.88 -5.23
C ARG A 162 4.29 -4.40 -5.32
N ARG A 163 3.33 -3.95 -4.50
CA ARG A 163 2.84 -2.56 -4.56
C ARG A 163 3.92 -1.55 -4.13
N ALA A 164 4.67 -1.85 -3.07
CA ALA A 164 5.82 -1.05 -2.64
C ALA A 164 6.89 -0.98 -3.75
N ALA A 165 7.22 -2.12 -4.36
CA ALA A 165 8.16 -2.19 -5.48
C ALA A 165 7.71 -1.38 -6.70
N THR A 166 6.42 -1.46 -7.02
CA THR A 166 5.82 -0.73 -8.15
C THR A 166 5.85 0.77 -7.91
N LEU A 167 5.49 1.23 -6.71
CA LEU A 167 5.52 2.66 -6.33
C LEU A 167 6.94 3.22 -6.38
N PHE A 168 7.90 2.52 -5.80
CA PHE A 168 9.29 2.96 -5.79
C PHE A 168 9.88 2.99 -7.21
N ALA A 169 9.63 1.96 -8.02
CA ALA A 169 10.11 1.92 -9.40
C ALA A 169 9.44 2.99 -10.28
N ALA A 170 8.15 3.26 -10.09
CA ALA A 170 7.46 4.33 -10.80
C ALA A 170 7.99 5.73 -10.40
N LEU A 171 8.31 5.95 -9.12
CA LEU A 171 8.97 7.17 -8.66
C LEU A 171 10.35 7.33 -9.32
N ALA A 172 11.15 6.26 -9.34
CA ALA A 172 12.47 6.28 -9.97
C ALA A 172 12.39 6.59 -11.47
N LEU A 173 11.41 6.03 -12.20
CA LEU A 173 11.16 6.38 -13.60
C LEU A 173 10.81 7.85 -13.79
N ASN A 174 9.90 8.38 -12.96
CA ASN A 174 9.48 9.78 -13.06
C ASN A 174 10.65 10.76 -12.79
N GLN A 175 11.64 10.35 -12.01
CA GLN A 175 12.86 11.12 -11.72
C GLN A 175 14.02 10.84 -12.69
N GLY A 176 13.80 10.05 -13.74
CA GLY A 176 14.83 9.74 -14.74
C GLY A 176 15.93 8.80 -14.26
N ALA A 177 15.65 7.94 -13.27
CA ALA A 177 16.55 6.92 -12.74
C ALA A 177 16.08 5.49 -13.11
N PRO A 178 16.07 5.11 -14.41
CA PRO A 178 15.53 3.82 -14.86
C PRO A 178 16.32 2.60 -14.36
N HIS A 179 17.61 2.76 -14.03
CA HIS A 179 18.43 1.71 -13.45
C HIS A 179 17.91 1.28 -12.06
N ILE A 180 17.55 2.24 -11.21
CA ILE A 180 16.95 1.99 -9.89
C ILE A 180 15.59 1.30 -10.06
N ALA A 181 14.78 1.74 -11.04
CA ALA A 181 13.49 1.14 -11.32
C ALA A 181 13.60 -0.35 -11.69
N LEU A 182 14.58 -0.73 -12.53
CA LEU A 182 14.81 -2.13 -12.90
C LEU A 182 15.26 -2.99 -11.72
N GLU A 183 16.17 -2.48 -10.89
CA GLU A 183 16.64 -3.19 -9.70
C GLU A 183 15.48 -3.44 -8.73
N SER A 184 14.65 -2.42 -8.52
CA SER A 184 13.51 -2.46 -7.59
C SER A 184 12.47 -3.53 -7.93
N ILE A 185 12.25 -3.77 -9.23
CA ILE A 185 11.27 -4.76 -9.71
C ILE A 185 11.89 -6.14 -9.98
N SER A 186 13.21 -6.30 -9.86
CA SER A 186 13.93 -7.53 -10.23
C SER A 186 13.44 -8.77 -9.50
N MET A 187 13.04 -8.63 -8.23
CA MET A 187 12.50 -9.71 -7.39
C MET A 187 11.01 -10.00 -7.63
N GLN A 188 10.33 -9.19 -8.46
CA GLN A 188 8.88 -9.30 -8.68
C GLN A 188 8.56 -10.17 -9.90
N LYS A 189 7.37 -10.77 -9.91
CA LYS A 189 6.96 -11.63 -11.03
C LYS A 189 6.68 -10.81 -12.30
N PRO A 190 7.25 -11.18 -13.45
CA PRO A 190 7.19 -10.38 -14.68
C PRO A 190 5.82 -10.38 -15.39
N HIS A 191 4.89 -11.25 -14.99
CA HIS A 191 3.56 -11.33 -15.62
C HIS A 191 2.58 -10.24 -15.15
N TYR A 192 2.89 -9.54 -14.04
CA TYR A 192 2.05 -8.45 -13.57
C TYR A 192 2.13 -7.26 -14.55
N VAL A 193 0.97 -6.72 -14.92
CA VAL A 193 0.85 -5.60 -15.88
C VAL A 193 1.74 -4.42 -15.47
N THR A 194 1.69 -3.98 -14.21
CA THR A 194 2.51 -2.85 -13.73
C THR A 194 4.01 -3.11 -13.87
N ILE A 195 4.48 -4.27 -13.43
CA ILE A 195 5.90 -4.66 -13.47
C ILE A 195 6.39 -4.74 -14.91
N ARG A 196 5.58 -5.32 -15.81
CA ARG A 196 5.94 -5.43 -17.22
C ARG A 196 6.05 -4.07 -17.90
N ASN A 197 5.09 -3.17 -17.65
CA ASN A 197 5.10 -1.82 -18.21
C ASN A 197 6.31 -1.02 -17.70
N ILE A 198 6.57 -1.03 -16.39
CA ILE A 198 7.74 -0.37 -15.79
C ILE A 198 9.04 -0.93 -16.39
N LYS A 199 9.15 -2.25 -16.55
CA LYS A 199 10.34 -2.90 -17.12
C LYS A 199 10.58 -2.46 -18.57
N ALA A 200 9.53 -2.38 -19.38
CA ALA A 200 9.62 -1.94 -20.77
C ALA A 200 10.07 -0.47 -20.87
N ILE A 201 9.48 0.43 -20.06
CA ILE A 201 9.88 1.84 -20.01
C ILE A 201 11.35 1.96 -19.57
N ALA A 202 11.72 1.30 -18.48
CA ALA A 202 13.06 1.43 -17.91
C ALA A 202 14.16 0.95 -18.88
N LEU A 203 13.95 -0.17 -19.58
CA LEU A 203 14.90 -0.64 -20.60
C LEU A 203 15.00 0.33 -21.78
N ALA A 204 13.87 0.87 -22.23
CA ALA A 204 13.85 1.85 -23.31
C ALA A 204 14.57 3.15 -22.95
N GLU A 205 14.37 3.68 -21.73
CA GLU A 205 15.04 4.89 -21.25
C GLU A 205 16.56 4.68 -21.04
N MET A 206 16.99 3.45 -20.71
CA MET A 206 18.41 3.08 -20.65
C MET A 206 19.06 2.90 -22.03
N GLY A 207 18.32 3.10 -23.12
CA GLY A 207 18.81 2.86 -24.49
C GLY A 207 18.94 1.37 -24.85
N ARG A 208 18.45 0.45 -23.99
CA ARG A 208 18.44 -1.00 -24.22
C ARG A 208 17.13 -1.41 -24.89
N VAL A 209 16.83 -0.77 -26.02
CA VAL A 209 15.56 -0.98 -26.75
C VAL A 209 15.43 -2.42 -27.23
N ASP A 210 16.54 -3.04 -27.66
CA ASP A 210 16.58 -4.44 -28.08
C ASP A 210 16.08 -5.41 -27.01
N ASP A 211 16.33 -5.10 -25.72
CA ASP A 211 15.86 -5.92 -24.59
C ASP A 211 14.38 -5.66 -24.25
N ALA A 212 13.84 -4.51 -24.66
CA ALA A 212 12.43 -4.17 -24.45
C ALA A 212 11.51 -4.88 -25.47
N LEU A 213 11.97 -5.10 -26.70
CA LEU A 213 11.16 -5.72 -27.76
C LEU A 213 10.69 -7.15 -27.43
N PRO A 214 11.53 -8.06 -26.89
CA PRO A 214 11.08 -9.38 -26.48
C PRO A 214 10.00 -9.34 -25.39
N ILE A 215 10.01 -8.32 -24.53
CA ILE A 215 8.98 -8.16 -23.48
C ILE A 215 7.64 -7.79 -24.09
N LEU A 216 7.64 -6.90 -25.08
CA LEU A 216 6.44 -6.54 -25.83
C LEU A 216 5.90 -7.73 -26.62
N ARG A 217 6.79 -8.53 -27.22
CA ARG A 217 6.43 -9.74 -27.96
C ARG A 217 5.85 -10.84 -27.10
N ALA A 218 6.45 -11.10 -25.93
CA ALA A 218 6.05 -12.20 -25.06
C ALA A 218 4.56 -12.17 -24.71
N VAL A 219 3.95 -10.98 -24.67
CA VAL A 219 2.51 -10.81 -24.40
C VAL A 219 1.62 -11.40 -25.51
N MET A 220 2.10 -11.44 -26.74
CA MET A 220 1.41 -12.04 -27.88
C MET A 220 1.45 -13.56 -27.89
N ASP A 221 2.42 -14.16 -27.19
CA ASP A 221 2.65 -15.62 -27.14
C ASP A 221 1.91 -16.30 -25.99
N VAL A 222 1.37 -15.53 -25.04
CA VAL A 222 0.64 -16.07 -23.88
C VAL A 222 -0.80 -16.41 -24.27
N ASP A 223 -0.99 -17.57 -24.88
CA ASP A 223 -2.31 -18.15 -25.18
C ASP A 223 -2.72 -19.14 -24.08
N LEU A 224 -2.85 -18.66 -22.84
CA LEU A 224 -3.22 -19.49 -21.68
C LEU A 224 -4.68 -19.31 -21.29
N PRO A 225 -5.53 -20.36 -21.40
CA PRO A 225 -6.96 -20.30 -21.05
C PRO A 225 -7.25 -20.08 -19.56
N GLU A 226 -6.25 -20.17 -18.67
CA GLU A 226 -6.41 -19.99 -17.22
C GLU A 226 -6.21 -18.54 -16.72
N GLN A 227 -5.69 -17.64 -17.55
CA GLN A 227 -5.43 -16.24 -17.15
C GLN A 227 -6.67 -15.38 -17.40
N ASN A 228 -7.47 -15.16 -16.36
CA ASN A 228 -8.68 -14.31 -16.42
C ASN A 228 -8.43 -12.82 -16.81
N HIS A 229 -7.18 -12.37 -16.95
CA HIS A 229 -6.86 -10.98 -17.27
C HIS A 229 -6.02 -10.92 -18.53
N LYS A 230 -6.50 -10.16 -19.54
CA LYS A 230 -5.74 -9.86 -20.75
C LYS A 230 -4.38 -9.28 -20.35
N HIS A 231 -3.30 -9.82 -20.93
CA HIS A 231 -1.97 -9.25 -20.77
C HIS A 231 -1.90 -7.97 -21.59
N THR A 232 -1.97 -6.81 -20.94
CA THR A 232 -2.00 -5.51 -21.62
C THR A 232 -0.75 -4.65 -21.35
N PHE A 233 -0.52 -3.69 -22.24
CA PHE A 233 0.39 -2.56 -22.04
C PHE A 233 -0.39 -1.25 -22.00
N PHE A 234 0.11 -0.24 -21.29
CA PHE A 234 -0.48 1.09 -21.30
C PHE A 234 -0.07 1.85 -22.55
N GLU A 235 -0.97 2.68 -23.08
CA GLU A 235 -0.68 3.57 -24.20
C GLU A 235 0.53 4.48 -23.92
N GLU A 236 0.67 4.95 -22.68
CA GLU A 236 1.83 5.74 -22.24
C GLU A 236 3.15 4.96 -22.38
N THR A 237 3.15 3.68 -22.04
CA THR A 237 4.34 2.82 -22.14
C THR A 237 4.76 2.65 -23.59
N ILE A 238 3.82 2.37 -24.48
CA ILE A 238 4.08 2.24 -25.91
C ILE A 238 4.62 3.56 -26.49
N SER A 239 4.04 4.69 -26.09
CA SER A 239 4.46 6.02 -26.54
C SER A 239 5.89 6.37 -26.08
N LYS A 240 6.24 6.05 -24.83
CA LYS A 240 7.59 6.23 -24.29
C LYS A 240 8.60 5.34 -25.01
N VAL A 241 8.27 4.06 -25.21
CA VAL A 241 9.15 3.13 -25.95
C VAL A 241 9.34 3.61 -27.38
N ARG A 242 8.28 4.04 -28.08
CA ARG A 242 8.36 4.62 -29.44
C ARG A 242 9.32 5.80 -29.48
N SER A 243 9.20 6.73 -28.54
CA SER A 243 10.08 7.91 -28.46
C SER A 243 11.55 7.54 -28.27
N CYS A 244 11.86 6.44 -27.56
CA CYS A 244 13.22 5.94 -27.43
C CYS A 244 13.70 5.18 -28.69
N VAL A 245 12.81 4.43 -29.35
CA VAL A 245 13.09 3.73 -30.61
C VAL A 245 13.43 4.72 -31.72
N GLU A 246 12.71 5.84 -31.82
CA GLU A 246 12.97 6.90 -32.81
C GLU A 246 14.33 7.58 -32.61
N LYS A 247 14.79 7.70 -31.37
CA LYS A 247 16.13 8.18 -31.04
C LYS A 247 17.23 7.19 -31.41
N THR A 248 16.88 5.93 -31.65
CA THR A 248 17.83 4.88 -32.03
C THR A 248 18.05 4.93 -33.55
N GLU A 249 19.29 5.07 -34.01
CA GLU A 249 19.63 5.13 -35.45
C GLU A 249 19.46 3.78 -36.18
N ASN A 250 19.09 2.71 -35.46
CA ASN A 250 18.94 1.38 -36.01
C ASN A 250 17.58 1.19 -36.69
N LYS A 251 17.57 1.18 -38.04
CA LYS A 251 16.36 1.01 -38.86
C LYS A 251 15.67 -0.33 -38.68
N ASP A 252 16.39 -1.38 -38.28
CA ASP A 252 15.81 -2.71 -38.11
C ASP A 252 14.96 -2.76 -36.84
N VAL A 253 15.46 -2.20 -35.73
CA VAL A 253 14.74 -2.05 -34.46
C VAL A 253 13.47 -1.19 -34.63
N GLN A 254 13.55 -0.13 -35.43
CA GLN A 254 12.38 0.73 -35.73
C GLN A 254 11.28 -0.05 -36.47
N LYS A 255 11.64 -0.81 -37.51
CA LYS A 255 10.68 -1.65 -38.25
C LYS A 255 10.10 -2.75 -37.37
N GLU A 256 10.94 -3.36 -36.56
CA GLU A 256 10.57 -4.41 -35.63
C GLU A 256 9.54 -3.92 -34.61
N PHE A 257 9.79 -2.77 -33.99
CA PHE A 257 8.86 -2.11 -33.09
C PHE A 257 7.55 -1.74 -33.79
N ALA A 258 7.59 -1.19 -35.00
CA ALA A 258 6.37 -0.84 -35.75
C ALA A 258 5.48 -2.07 -36.03
N ASN A 259 6.09 -3.21 -36.36
CA ASN A 259 5.38 -4.48 -36.54
C ASN A 259 4.75 -4.97 -35.23
N ILE A 260 5.49 -4.88 -34.12
CA ILE A 260 4.99 -5.26 -32.78
C ILE A 260 3.84 -4.35 -32.37
N GLU A 261 3.98 -3.03 -32.54
CA GLU A 261 2.95 -2.07 -32.15
C GLU A 261 1.65 -2.32 -32.92
N LYS A 262 1.75 -2.54 -34.24
CA LYS A 262 0.59 -2.90 -35.06
C LYS A 262 -0.08 -4.18 -34.55
N ALA A 263 0.70 -5.21 -34.26
CA ALA A 263 0.16 -6.47 -33.74
C ALA A 263 -0.49 -6.32 -32.35
N LEU A 264 0.04 -5.45 -31.47
CA LEU A 264 -0.56 -5.15 -30.18
C LEU A 264 -1.89 -4.40 -30.32
N ARG A 265 -1.98 -3.46 -31.27
CA ARG A 265 -3.23 -2.74 -31.61
C ARG A 265 -4.27 -3.69 -32.21
N ASP A 266 -3.88 -4.50 -33.19
CA ASP A 266 -4.78 -5.43 -33.89
C ASP A 266 -5.41 -6.48 -32.94
N ARG A 267 -4.75 -6.78 -31.81
CA ARG A 267 -5.21 -7.73 -30.79
C ARG A 267 -5.88 -7.10 -29.56
N ASP A 268 -6.10 -5.78 -29.54
CA ASP A 268 -6.63 -5.03 -28.39
C ASP A 268 -5.84 -5.29 -27.08
N LEU A 269 -4.51 -5.31 -27.17
CA LEU A 269 -3.60 -5.52 -26.02
C LEU A 269 -3.04 -4.20 -25.46
N ILE A 270 -3.57 -3.07 -25.90
CA ILE A 270 -3.25 -1.74 -25.38
C ILE A 270 -4.42 -1.23 -24.54
N ASP A 271 -4.14 -0.91 -23.29
CA ASP A 271 -5.08 -0.33 -22.36
C ASP A 271 -4.93 1.19 -22.31
N SER A 272 -6.06 1.87 -22.19
CA SER A 272 -6.19 3.33 -22.02
C SER A 272 -5.83 3.82 -20.62
N GLN A 273 -5.73 2.91 -19.64
CA GLN A 273 -5.32 3.26 -18.28
C GLN A 273 -3.86 3.75 -18.23
N THR A 274 -3.57 4.63 -17.27
CA THR A 274 -2.20 5.10 -17.00
C THR A 274 -1.54 4.31 -15.88
N LEU A 275 -0.22 4.30 -15.85
CA LEU A 275 0.53 3.68 -14.75
C LEU A 275 0.16 4.31 -13.41
N ASP A 276 0.06 5.63 -13.37
CA ASP A 276 -0.33 6.39 -12.18
C ASP A 276 -1.72 5.98 -11.67
N SER A 277 -2.71 5.92 -12.56
CA SER A 277 -4.08 5.52 -12.21
C SER A 277 -4.15 4.11 -11.63
N LEU A 278 -3.44 3.14 -12.21
CA LEU A 278 -3.45 1.78 -11.70
C LEU A 278 -2.71 1.65 -10.35
N VAL A 279 -1.59 2.36 -10.18
CA VAL A 279 -0.77 2.27 -8.97
C VAL A 279 -1.44 2.96 -7.78
N THR A 280 -2.14 4.08 -8.02
CA THR A 280 -2.87 4.84 -7.01
C THR A 280 -4.31 4.37 -6.80
N SER A 281 -4.83 3.49 -7.67
CA SER A 281 -6.18 2.95 -7.55
C SER A 281 -6.50 2.38 -6.16
N GLU A 282 -7.72 2.65 -5.71
CA GLU A 282 -8.25 2.05 -4.49
C GLU A 282 -8.28 0.53 -4.61
N ILE A 283 -8.04 -0.15 -3.49
CA ILE A 283 -8.12 -1.61 -3.45
C ILE A 283 -9.59 -2.00 -3.54
N ASN A 284 -10.05 -2.31 -4.75
CA ASN A 284 -11.35 -2.92 -4.94
C ASN A 284 -11.38 -4.27 -4.21
N LEU A 285 -12.10 -4.33 -3.08
CA LEU A 285 -12.41 -5.56 -2.40
C LEU A 285 -13.34 -6.37 -3.30
N THR A 286 -12.77 -7.16 -4.20
CA THR A 286 -13.56 -8.17 -4.90
C THR A 286 -14.10 -9.13 -3.84
N THR A 287 -15.39 -9.04 -3.58
CA THR A 287 -16.16 -9.94 -2.71
C THR A 287 -16.23 -11.32 -3.35
N LYS A 288 -15.09 -11.97 -3.57
CA LYS A 288 -15.02 -13.29 -4.20
C LYS A 288 -15.55 -14.42 -3.33
N ASN A 289 -16.13 -14.13 -2.16
CA ASN A 289 -17.04 -15.02 -1.46
C ASN A 289 -17.98 -14.18 -0.58
N PRO A 290 -19.31 -14.25 -0.73
CA PRO A 290 -20.19 -13.76 0.31
C PRO A 290 -19.84 -14.52 1.60
N ARG A 291 -19.39 -13.79 2.63
CA ARG A 291 -19.19 -14.36 3.96
C ARG A 291 -20.50 -15.02 4.34
N LYS A 292 -20.50 -16.35 4.49
CA LYS A 292 -21.67 -17.05 5.04
C LYS A 292 -21.98 -16.43 6.41
N PRO A 293 -23.26 -16.20 6.75
CA PRO A 293 -23.64 -15.65 8.05
C PRO A 293 -22.98 -16.44 9.18
N GLN A 294 -22.37 -15.72 10.14
CA GLN A 294 -21.82 -16.33 11.35
C GLN A 294 -22.95 -17.08 12.08
N GLY A 295 -22.79 -18.39 12.25
CA GLY A 295 -23.76 -19.24 12.96
C GLY A 295 -24.11 -20.57 12.27
N MET A 296 -23.76 -20.78 11.00
CA MET A 296 -23.94 -22.11 10.39
C MET A 296 -22.79 -23.06 10.75
N PRO A 297 -23.07 -24.28 11.25
CA PRO A 297 -22.04 -25.27 11.50
C PRO A 297 -21.25 -25.55 10.22
N GLN A 298 -19.92 -25.52 10.29
CA GLN A 298 -19.09 -25.98 9.18
C GLN A 298 -19.40 -27.47 8.94
N MET A 299 -19.84 -27.80 7.73
CA MET A 299 -20.06 -29.18 7.33
C MET A 299 -18.76 -29.99 7.54
N PRO A 300 -18.84 -31.19 8.14
CA PRO A 300 -17.67 -32.02 8.42
C PRO A 300 -16.81 -32.23 7.16
N TYR A 301 -15.48 -32.23 7.36
CA TYR A 301 -14.49 -32.31 6.28
C TYR A 301 -14.73 -33.51 5.33
N SER A 302 -15.28 -34.61 5.83
CA SER A 302 -15.65 -35.80 5.04
C SER A 302 -16.73 -35.53 3.97
N MET A 303 -17.69 -34.65 4.26
CA MET A 303 -18.77 -34.32 3.30
C MET A 303 -18.34 -33.31 2.23
N ARG A 304 -17.26 -32.55 2.45
CA ARG A 304 -16.70 -31.66 1.42
C ARG A 304 -15.99 -32.43 0.31
N LYS A 305 -15.32 -33.54 0.66
CA LYS A 305 -14.55 -34.36 -0.29
C LYS A 305 -15.44 -35.10 -1.29
N ASN A 306 -16.57 -35.65 -0.83
CA ASN A 306 -17.51 -36.34 -1.73
C ASN A 306 -18.10 -35.43 -2.81
N ARG A 307 -18.26 -34.13 -2.53
CA ARG A 307 -18.87 -33.18 -3.47
C ARG A 307 -17.90 -32.71 -4.56
N GLN A 308 -16.59 -32.68 -4.29
CA GLN A 308 -15.55 -32.45 -5.31
C GLN A 308 -15.46 -33.66 -6.25
N ASN A 309 -15.42 -34.89 -5.71
CA ASN A 309 -15.34 -36.09 -6.54
C ASN A 309 -16.59 -36.32 -7.41
N THR A 310 -17.80 -35.95 -6.96
CA THR A 310 -19.00 -36.03 -7.83
C THR A 310 -19.05 -34.99 -8.93
N ARG A 311 -18.30 -33.89 -8.83
CA ARG A 311 -18.24 -32.85 -9.88
C ARG A 311 -17.22 -33.17 -10.97
N GLU A 312 -16.16 -33.92 -10.64
CA GLU A 312 -15.17 -34.39 -11.62
C GLU A 312 -15.69 -35.52 -12.52
N ASN A 313 -16.78 -36.21 -12.14
CA ASN A 313 -17.40 -37.28 -12.95
C ASN A 313 -18.55 -36.81 -13.85
N MET A 314 -18.78 -35.49 -14.00
CA MET A 314 -19.80 -34.93 -14.90
C MET A 314 -19.26 -33.78 -15.77
N VAL A 315 -18.01 -33.88 -16.22
CA VAL A 315 -17.46 -33.14 -17.36
C VAL A 315 -16.60 -34.08 -18.17
#